data_AF-A0A7S1C2T0-F1
#
_entry.id   AF-A0A7S1C2T0-F1
#
_cell.length_a   1.000
_cell.length_b   1.000
_cell.length_c   1.000
_cell.angle_alpha   90.00
_cell.angle_beta   90.00
_cell.angle_gamma   90.00
#
_symmetry.space_group_name_H-M   'P 1'
#
loop_
_entity.id
_entity.type
_entity.pdbx_description
1 polymer ?
#
loop_
_entity_poly.entity_id
_entity_poly.type
_entity_poly.pdbx_seq_one_letter_code
_entity_poly.pdbx_strand_id
1 'polypeptide(L)'
;AVTRADFLDPGALGGLLRGSLFEAVLESVLGGGTFEDLVLPCAVTAFDLRRMRNVALGEGDGTSVARAVRASASFPLLFAPVAHRRFGDGPREWLLDGGIGDQDGTGGVARLPPVKGRRLVRVANGRFRGAPTPAFLEAQDIASVVSVELRHVPTCGVTKIGDCGKMAGEIARCAVSRALDKPMRGHTMPGGQEHWLLTADATPCL
;
A
#
# COMPACT_ATOMS: atom_id res chain seq x y z
N ALA A 1 -0.70 -20.75 8.54
CA ALA A 1 -1.59 -19.60 8.26
C ALA A 1 -1.35 -18.56 9.32
N VAL A 2 -1.35 -17.27 8.97
CA VAL A 2 -1.11 -16.19 9.93
C VAL A 2 -2.38 -15.90 10.71
N THR A 3 -2.26 -15.78 12.02
CA THR A 3 -3.33 -15.60 13.00
C THR A 3 -3.14 -14.32 13.80
N ARG A 4 -4.16 -13.93 14.58
CA ARG A 4 -4.05 -12.75 15.46
C ARG A 4 -2.95 -12.90 16.51
N ALA A 5 -2.72 -14.11 17.00
CA ALA A 5 -1.68 -14.36 18.01
C ALA A 5 -0.29 -14.02 17.49
N ASP A 6 -0.07 -14.15 16.18
CA ASP A 6 1.20 -13.87 15.51
C ASP A 6 1.52 -12.36 15.43
N PHE A 7 0.63 -11.49 15.92
CA PHE A 7 0.80 -10.03 15.90
C PHE A 7 0.61 -9.35 17.25
N LEU A 8 0.17 -10.09 18.28
CA LEU A 8 -0.21 -9.50 19.55
C LEU A 8 1.03 -9.26 20.42
N ASP A 9 1.69 -8.13 20.21
CA ASP A 9 2.82 -7.68 21.02
C ASP A 9 2.50 -6.37 21.76
N PRO A 10 1.94 -6.44 22.98
CA PRO A 10 1.53 -5.25 23.73
C PRO A 10 2.60 -4.16 23.76
N GLY A 11 2.22 -3.00 23.22
CA GLY A 11 3.02 -1.79 23.19
C GLY A 11 2.92 -0.97 24.47
N ALA A 12 3.73 0.08 24.52
CA ALA A 12 3.62 1.17 25.49
C ALA A 12 3.85 2.49 24.74
N LEU A 13 3.34 3.61 25.27
CA LEU A 13 3.60 4.99 24.82
C LEU A 13 3.92 5.16 23.32
N GLY A 14 2.87 5.26 22.48
CA GLY A 14 3.01 5.52 21.03
C GLY A 14 2.31 4.50 20.12
N GLY A 15 1.85 3.37 20.66
CA GLY A 15 0.98 2.42 19.98
C GLY A 15 0.52 1.28 20.89
N LEU A 16 -0.63 0.69 20.59
CA LEU A 16 -1.16 -0.49 21.31
C LEU A 16 -0.31 -1.75 21.09
N LEU A 17 0.38 -1.82 19.95
CA LEU A 17 1.23 -2.92 19.52
C LEU A 17 2.64 -2.38 19.22
N ARG A 18 3.68 -3.14 19.60
CA ARG A 18 5.08 -2.80 19.26
C ARG A 18 5.33 -2.98 17.76
N GLY A 19 4.63 -3.92 17.13
CA GLY A 19 4.76 -4.23 15.70
C GLY A 19 5.98 -5.09 15.35
N SER A 20 6.73 -5.56 16.34
CA SER A 20 7.87 -6.46 16.16
C SER A 20 7.45 -7.84 15.64
N LEU A 21 6.34 -8.38 16.16
CA LEU A 21 5.81 -9.65 15.66
C LEU A 21 5.24 -9.50 14.24
N PHE A 22 4.62 -8.35 13.93
CA PHE A 22 4.19 -8.03 12.57
C PHE A 22 5.37 -7.95 11.59
N GLU A 23 6.45 -7.29 11.98
CA GLU A 23 7.68 -7.23 11.18
C GLU A 23 8.26 -8.64 10.94
N ALA A 24 8.30 -9.50 11.96
CA ALA A 24 8.78 -10.89 11.82
C ALA A 24 7.91 -11.73 10.88
N VAL A 25 6.57 -11.56 10.94
CA VAL A 25 5.67 -12.20 9.98
C VAL A 25 5.96 -11.70 8.56
N LEU A 26 6.15 -10.39 8.37
CA LEU A 26 6.50 -9.83 7.06
C LEU A 26 7.83 -10.37 6.55
N GLU A 27 8.85 -10.50 7.41
CA GLU A 27 10.13 -11.12 7.05
C GLU A 27 9.93 -12.57 6.59
N SER A 28 9.11 -13.34 7.30
CA SER A 28 8.82 -14.73 6.94
C SER A 28 8.08 -14.89 5.61
N VAL A 29 7.16 -13.96 5.30
CA VAL A 29 6.33 -14.00 4.09
C VAL A 29 7.08 -13.46 2.87
N LEU A 30 7.86 -12.40 3.05
CA LEU A 30 8.58 -11.72 1.97
C LEU A 30 9.96 -12.33 1.70
N GLY A 31 10.43 -13.26 2.55
CA GLY A 31 11.67 -14.01 2.34
C GLY A 31 12.94 -13.30 2.83
N GLY A 32 12.80 -12.26 3.68
CA GLY A 32 13.92 -11.39 4.05
C GLY A 32 14.47 -10.58 2.86
N GLY A 33 15.55 -9.83 3.07
CA GLY A 33 16.23 -9.07 2.00
C GLY A 33 15.83 -7.61 1.89
N THR A 34 16.52 -6.91 0.98
CA THR A 34 16.35 -5.49 0.69
C THR A 34 15.68 -5.28 -0.67
N PHE A 35 15.41 -4.01 -1.02
CA PHE A 35 14.73 -3.70 -2.29
C PHE A 35 15.56 -4.10 -3.51
N GLU A 36 16.89 -4.10 -3.37
CA GLU A 36 17.86 -4.53 -4.39
C GLU A 36 17.74 -6.02 -4.75
N ASP A 37 17.20 -6.83 -3.83
CA ASP A 37 17.01 -8.26 -4.04
C ASP A 37 15.71 -8.58 -4.82
N LEU A 38 14.87 -7.58 -5.08
CA LEU A 38 13.56 -7.79 -5.71
C LEU A 38 13.67 -7.94 -7.23
N VAL A 39 12.91 -8.89 -7.78
CA VAL A 39 12.80 -9.11 -9.23
C VAL A 39 12.19 -7.90 -9.95
N LEU A 40 11.28 -7.20 -9.27
CA LEU A 40 10.61 -6.01 -9.79
C LEU A 40 10.94 -4.81 -8.91
N PRO A 41 11.27 -3.64 -9.50
CA PRO A 41 11.46 -2.41 -8.76
C PRO A 41 10.23 -2.11 -7.89
N CYS A 42 10.47 -1.86 -6.61
CA CYS A 42 9.42 -1.61 -5.63
C CYS A 42 9.79 -0.40 -4.78
N ALA A 43 8.77 0.37 -4.42
CA ALA A 43 8.88 1.43 -3.45
C ALA A 43 7.61 1.47 -2.61
N VAL A 44 7.75 1.82 -1.34
CA VAL A 44 6.63 2.00 -0.41
C VAL A 44 6.72 3.39 0.22
N THR A 45 5.59 3.97 0.61
CA THR A 45 5.59 5.28 1.27
C THR A 45 5.29 5.16 2.75
N ALA A 46 5.92 6.02 3.53
CA ALA A 46 5.71 6.17 4.96
C ALA A 46 5.66 7.65 5.32
N PHE A 47 5.03 7.99 6.45
CA PHE A 47 4.95 9.36 6.95
C PHE A 47 6.01 9.59 8.03
N ASP A 48 6.94 10.53 7.81
CA ASP A 48 7.97 10.87 8.79
C ASP A 48 7.46 11.93 9.77
N LEU A 49 7.26 11.52 11.03
CA LEU A 49 6.79 12.38 12.12
C LEU A 49 7.74 13.52 12.48
N ARG A 50 9.04 13.39 12.20
CA ARG A 50 10.00 14.46 12.52
C ARG A 50 9.95 15.58 11.50
N ARG A 51 9.79 15.21 10.23
CA ARG A 51 9.75 16.14 9.10
C ARG A 51 8.33 16.54 8.69
N MET A 52 7.32 15.90 9.29
CA MET A 52 5.90 16.08 9.01
C MET A 52 5.57 15.97 7.52
N ARG A 53 6.14 14.96 6.85
CA ARG A 53 5.94 14.74 5.41
C ARG A 53 6.10 13.27 5.03
N ASN A 54 5.53 12.89 3.90
CA ASN A 54 5.76 11.58 3.31
C ASN A 54 7.20 11.42 2.81
N VAL A 55 7.70 10.21 2.95
CA VAL A 55 8.96 9.75 2.39
C VAL A 55 8.72 8.45 1.65
N ALA A 56 9.32 8.31 0.47
CA ALA A 56 9.36 7.04 -0.23
C ALA A 56 10.55 6.22 0.28
N LEU A 57 10.36 4.93 0.49
CA LEU A 57 11.37 3.94 0.82
C LEU A 57 11.54 2.98 -0.36
N GLY A 58 12.78 2.67 -0.72
CA GLY A 58 13.09 1.77 -1.84
C GLY A 58 14.57 1.45 -1.94
N GLU A 59 15.02 1.04 -3.13
CA GLU A 59 16.44 0.82 -3.44
C GLU A 59 17.31 2.01 -2.99
N GLY A 60 18.47 1.70 -2.41
CA GLY A 60 19.45 2.66 -1.91
C GLY A 60 19.18 3.21 -0.51
N ASP A 61 18.11 2.78 0.17
CA ASP A 61 17.82 3.25 1.55
C ASP A 61 18.41 2.41 2.66
N GLY A 62 18.87 1.19 2.37
CA GLY A 62 19.47 0.31 3.37
C GLY A 62 18.49 -0.21 4.40
N THR A 63 17.31 -0.57 3.94
CA THR A 63 16.26 -1.12 4.78
C THR A 63 15.64 -2.34 4.13
N SER A 64 15.36 -3.34 4.96
CA SER A 64 14.69 -4.54 4.50
C SER A 64 13.29 -4.21 3.99
N VAL A 65 12.83 -4.97 3.00
CA VAL A 65 11.50 -4.79 2.43
C VAL A 65 10.44 -4.94 3.53
N ALA A 66 10.60 -5.93 4.41
CA ALA A 66 9.70 -6.17 5.54
C ALA A 66 9.59 -4.96 6.47
N ARG A 67 10.71 -4.32 6.83
CA ARG A 67 10.71 -3.15 7.70
C ARG A 67 10.05 -1.94 7.02
N ALA A 68 10.32 -1.74 5.73
CA ALA A 68 9.71 -0.66 4.98
C ALA A 68 8.19 -0.85 4.82
N VAL A 69 7.73 -2.08 4.53
CA VAL A 69 6.31 -2.44 4.48
C VAL A 69 5.66 -2.27 5.85
N ARG A 70 6.32 -2.72 6.93
CA ARG A 70 5.87 -2.49 8.30
C ARG A 70 5.68 -1.00 8.56
N ALA A 71 6.62 -0.15 8.13
CA ALA A 71 6.52 1.30 8.30
C ALA A 71 5.33 1.88 7.54
N SER A 72 5.18 1.50 6.27
CA SER A 72 4.07 1.90 5.41
C SER A 72 2.69 1.48 5.95
N ALA A 73 2.62 0.40 6.75
CA ALA A 73 1.40 -0.09 7.38
C ALA A 73 1.31 0.20 8.90
N SER A 74 2.16 1.08 9.44
CA SER A 74 2.15 1.42 10.87
C SER A 74 1.03 2.42 11.20
N PHE A 75 -0.20 1.91 11.27
CA PHE A 75 -1.39 2.72 11.53
C PHE A 75 -1.29 3.46 12.88
N PRO A 76 -1.53 4.78 12.92
CA PRO A 76 -1.42 5.58 14.14
C PRO A 76 -2.22 4.99 15.30
N LEU A 77 -1.64 5.07 16.51
CA LEU A 77 -2.18 4.54 17.77
C LEU A 77 -2.27 3.01 17.85
N LEU A 78 -2.40 2.30 16.72
CA LEU A 78 -2.37 0.84 16.70
C LEU A 78 -0.95 0.32 16.83
N PHE A 79 -0.05 0.74 15.93
CA PHE A 79 1.35 0.34 15.95
C PHE A 79 2.23 1.49 16.43
N ALA A 80 3.25 1.18 17.24
CA ALA A 80 4.30 2.12 17.57
C ALA A 80 5.04 2.58 16.29
N PRO A 81 5.47 3.86 16.20
CA PRO A 81 6.24 4.35 15.07
C PRO A 81 7.52 3.53 14.81
N VAL A 82 7.90 3.43 13.54
CA VAL A 82 9.15 2.75 13.15
C VAL A 82 10.30 3.71 13.27
N ALA A 83 11.25 3.37 14.13
CA ALA A 83 12.56 3.99 14.13
C ALA A 83 13.35 3.55 12.89
N HIS A 84 13.58 4.41 11.92
CA HIS A 84 14.35 4.06 10.73
C HIS A 84 15.56 4.99 10.56
N ARG A 85 16.62 4.50 9.91
CA ARG A 85 17.78 5.30 9.52
C ARG A 85 18.18 4.80 8.14
N ARG A 86 18.24 5.73 7.17
CA ARG A 86 18.76 5.45 5.84
C ARG A 86 20.27 5.23 5.90
N PHE A 87 20.86 4.62 4.87
CA PHE A 87 22.32 4.52 4.77
C PHE A 87 23.01 5.89 5.05
N GLY A 88 24.08 5.86 5.86
CA GLY A 88 24.86 7.03 6.29
C GLY A 88 24.57 7.53 7.71
N ASP A 89 25.11 8.71 8.07
CA ASP A 89 25.00 9.34 9.40
C ASP A 89 23.77 10.26 9.53
N GLY A 90 22.72 10.01 8.73
CA GLY A 90 21.50 10.80 8.74
C GLY A 90 20.72 10.73 10.06
N PRO A 91 19.85 11.72 10.35
CA PRO A 91 19.03 11.69 11.55
C PRO A 91 18.07 10.51 11.53
N ARG A 92 17.84 9.91 12.70
CA ARG A 92 16.83 8.85 12.89
C ARG A 92 15.44 9.36 12.53
N GLU A 93 14.71 8.64 11.70
CA GLU A 93 13.35 8.90 11.26
C GLU A 93 12.36 8.15 12.16
N TRP A 94 11.16 8.71 12.33
CA TRP A 94 10.05 8.05 13.03
C TRP A 94 8.89 7.92 12.06
N LEU A 95 8.68 6.72 11.55
CA LEU A 95 7.79 6.47 10.42
C LEU A 95 6.46 5.89 10.86
N LEU A 96 5.38 6.39 10.25
CA LEU A 96 4.01 5.89 10.33
C LEU A 96 3.47 5.53 8.95
N ASP A 97 2.22 5.06 8.92
CA ASP A 97 1.48 4.72 7.72
C ASP A 97 1.58 5.78 6.61
N GLY A 98 1.90 5.35 5.39
CA GLY A 98 2.07 6.24 4.23
C GLY A 98 0.77 6.93 3.80
N GLY A 99 -0.37 6.29 4.03
CA GLY A 99 -1.70 6.80 3.71
C GLY A 99 -2.09 8.08 4.47
N ILE A 100 -1.32 8.48 5.50
CA ILE A 100 -1.51 9.75 6.21
C ILE A 100 -1.38 10.96 5.25
N GLY A 101 -0.45 10.91 4.30
CA GLY A 101 -0.25 11.99 3.33
C GLY A 101 0.04 11.56 1.90
N ASP A 102 0.02 10.27 1.60
CA ASP A 102 0.12 9.73 0.24
C ASP A 102 -0.82 8.53 0.06
N GLN A 103 -2.13 8.81 0.03
CA GLN A 103 -3.19 7.80 -0.11
C GLN A 103 -3.10 6.99 -1.40
N ASP A 104 -2.45 7.55 -2.43
CA ASP A 104 -2.36 6.94 -3.76
C ASP A 104 -0.99 6.31 -4.05
N GLY A 105 -0.03 6.40 -3.12
CA GLY A 105 1.33 5.88 -3.31
C GLY A 105 2.16 6.63 -4.36
N THR A 106 1.78 7.87 -4.69
CA THR A 106 2.42 8.71 -5.71
C THR A 106 3.90 8.97 -5.43
N GLY A 107 4.27 9.12 -4.16
CA GLY A 107 5.66 9.32 -3.76
C GLY A 107 6.54 8.11 -4.08
N GLY A 108 5.96 6.90 -3.99
CA GLY A 108 6.62 5.65 -4.38
C GLY A 108 6.84 5.60 -5.89
N VAL A 109 5.79 5.91 -6.68
CA VAL A 109 5.86 5.92 -8.15
C VAL A 109 6.95 6.88 -8.66
N ALA A 110 7.09 8.05 -8.05
CA ALA A 110 8.11 9.04 -8.42
C ALA A 110 9.54 8.55 -8.21
N ARG A 111 9.74 7.51 -7.38
CA ARG A 111 11.05 6.93 -7.09
C ARG A 111 11.43 5.79 -8.03
N LEU A 112 10.46 5.22 -8.74
CA LEU A 112 10.71 4.10 -9.64
C LEU A 112 11.34 4.59 -10.97
N PRO A 113 12.15 3.74 -11.64
CA PRO A 113 12.73 4.08 -12.94
C PRO A 113 11.66 4.48 -13.96
N PRO A 114 11.93 5.47 -14.83
CA PRO A 114 10.99 5.86 -15.88
C PRO A 114 10.83 4.71 -16.88
N VAL A 115 9.59 4.36 -17.19
CA VAL A 115 9.25 3.35 -18.21
C VAL A 115 8.56 4.05 -19.39
N LYS A 116 9.11 3.86 -20.59
CA LYS A 116 8.51 4.41 -21.83
C LYS A 116 7.15 3.74 -22.06
N GLY A 117 6.11 4.56 -22.26
CA GLY A 117 4.75 4.05 -22.45
C GLY A 117 4.16 3.40 -21.19
N ARG A 118 4.63 3.79 -20.00
CA ARG A 118 4.13 3.26 -18.73
C ARG A 118 2.62 3.38 -18.65
N ARG A 119 1.98 2.33 -18.13
CA ARG A 119 0.59 2.38 -17.69
C ARG A 119 0.55 2.18 -16.18
N LEU A 120 -0.02 3.14 -15.46
CA LEU A 120 -0.16 3.04 -14.02
C LEU A 120 -1.47 2.33 -13.70
N VAL A 121 -1.37 1.28 -12.89
CA VAL A 121 -2.55 0.56 -12.40
C VAL A 121 -2.75 0.92 -10.93
N ARG A 122 -3.82 1.66 -10.64
CA ARG A 122 -4.20 2.03 -9.28
C ARG A 122 -5.28 1.08 -8.77
N VAL A 123 -5.00 0.31 -7.72
CA VAL A 123 -5.95 -0.65 -7.15
C VAL A 123 -6.42 -0.14 -5.79
N ALA A 124 -7.74 -0.17 -5.53
CA ALA A 124 -8.28 0.16 -4.22
C ALA A 124 -9.35 -0.84 -3.76
N ASN A 125 -9.38 -1.08 -2.44
CA ASN A 125 -10.46 -1.80 -1.78
C ASN A 125 -11.55 -0.82 -1.30
N GLY A 126 -12.76 -0.97 -1.82
CA GLY A 126 -13.87 -0.07 -1.59
C GLY A 126 -14.00 0.98 -2.70
N ARG A 127 -15.03 1.83 -2.55
CA ARG A 127 -15.28 2.91 -3.51
C ARG A 127 -14.09 3.85 -3.48
N PHE A 128 -13.49 4.13 -4.64
CA PHE A 128 -12.65 5.31 -4.77
C PHE A 128 -13.50 6.50 -4.27
N ARG A 129 -13.14 7.09 -3.13
CA ARG A 129 -13.85 8.24 -2.55
C ARG A 129 -13.52 9.50 -3.37
N GLY A 130 -13.89 9.48 -4.65
CA GLY A 130 -13.48 10.45 -5.65
C GLY A 130 -12.62 9.81 -6.73
N ALA A 131 -12.54 10.48 -7.87
CA ALA A 131 -11.55 10.22 -8.90
C ALA A 131 -10.12 10.28 -8.33
N PRO A 132 -9.06 10.00 -9.10
CA PRO A 132 -7.68 10.16 -8.63
C PRO A 132 -7.50 11.50 -7.91
N THR A 133 -6.76 11.52 -6.79
CA THR A 133 -6.61 12.75 -6.00
C THR A 133 -5.99 13.84 -6.87
N PRO A 134 -6.25 15.14 -6.61
CA PRO A 134 -5.62 16.22 -7.36
C PRO A 134 -4.09 16.08 -7.43
N ALA A 135 -3.45 15.68 -6.32
CA ALA A 135 -2.02 15.40 -6.28
C ALA A 135 -1.59 14.27 -7.25
N PHE A 136 -2.39 13.21 -7.38
CA PHE A 136 -2.15 12.15 -8.36
C PHE A 136 -2.31 12.66 -9.80
N LEU A 137 -3.33 13.49 -10.05
CA LEU A 137 -3.59 14.08 -11.37
C LEU A 137 -2.48 15.04 -11.81
N GLU A 138 -1.89 15.78 -10.88
CA GLU A 138 -0.76 16.68 -11.15
C GLU A 138 0.55 15.92 -11.38
N ALA A 139 0.76 14.82 -10.65
CA ALA A 139 1.99 14.05 -10.71
C ALA A 139 2.08 13.11 -11.91
N GLN A 140 0.95 12.79 -12.55
CA GLN A 140 0.86 11.72 -13.55
C GLN A 140 -0.01 12.12 -14.74
N ASP A 141 0.40 11.69 -15.93
CA ASP A 141 -0.48 11.74 -17.10
C ASP A 141 -1.66 10.78 -16.90
N ILE A 142 -2.86 11.30 -16.68
CA ILE A 142 -4.05 10.50 -16.39
C ILE A 142 -4.42 9.53 -17.51
N ALA A 143 -4.09 9.87 -18.78
CA ALA A 143 -4.34 9.00 -19.92
C ALA A 143 -3.52 7.70 -19.85
N SER A 144 -2.42 7.74 -19.08
CA SER A 144 -1.59 6.59 -18.77
C SER A 144 -2.11 5.75 -17.59
N VAL A 145 -3.19 6.17 -16.91
CA VAL A 145 -3.66 5.53 -15.67
C VAL A 145 -4.93 4.72 -15.87
N VAL A 146 -4.91 3.49 -15.36
CA VAL A 146 -6.06 2.61 -15.21
C VAL A 146 -6.32 2.41 -13.72
N SER A 147 -7.57 2.57 -13.29
CA SER A 147 -7.98 2.29 -11.92
C SER A 147 -8.75 0.97 -11.85
N VAL A 148 -8.44 0.15 -10.86
CA VAL A 148 -9.18 -1.07 -10.50
C VAL A 148 -9.87 -0.85 -9.16
N GLU A 149 -11.20 -0.83 -9.18
CA GLU A 149 -12.03 -0.65 -7.98
C GLU A 149 -12.57 -2.00 -7.52
N LEU A 150 -12.15 -2.46 -6.34
CA LEU A 150 -12.74 -3.63 -5.69
C LEU A 150 -13.98 -3.23 -4.91
N ARG A 151 -15.13 -3.81 -5.25
CA ARG A 151 -16.41 -3.57 -4.56
C ARG A 151 -16.86 -4.79 -3.80
N HIS A 152 -17.51 -4.57 -2.66
CA HIS A 152 -18.14 -5.62 -1.84
C HIS A 152 -17.16 -6.69 -1.31
N VAL A 153 -15.86 -6.39 -1.25
CA VAL A 153 -14.91 -7.24 -0.52
C VAL A 153 -15.20 -7.09 0.98
N PRO A 154 -15.29 -8.18 1.74
CA PRO A 154 -15.52 -8.11 3.18
C PRO A 154 -14.49 -7.24 3.89
N THR A 155 -14.95 -6.35 4.77
CA THR A 155 -14.08 -5.55 5.61
C THR A 155 -13.66 -6.36 6.84
N CYS A 156 -12.37 -6.62 6.95
CA CYS A 156 -11.81 -7.35 8.07
C CYS A 156 -11.24 -6.37 9.08
N GLY A 157 -11.93 -6.20 10.20
CA GLY A 157 -11.38 -5.47 11.34
C GLY A 157 -10.11 -6.16 11.85
N VAL A 158 -9.25 -5.39 12.52
CA VAL A 158 -7.98 -5.88 13.10
C VAL A 158 -8.13 -7.12 14.00
N THR A 159 -9.31 -7.31 14.58
CA THR A 159 -9.61 -8.45 15.47
C THR A 159 -10.00 -9.74 14.73
N LYS A 160 -10.28 -9.69 13.42
CA LYS A 160 -10.77 -10.82 12.60
C LYS A 160 -9.80 -11.21 11.47
N ILE A 161 -8.53 -10.79 11.55
CA ILE A 161 -7.59 -10.87 10.43
C ILE A 161 -7.31 -12.30 9.91
N GLY A 162 -7.38 -13.32 10.77
CA GLY A 162 -7.11 -14.72 10.40
C GLY A 162 -8.14 -15.27 9.41
N ASP A 163 -9.38 -15.46 9.87
CA ASP A 163 -10.42 -16.10 9.04
C ASP A 163 -10.99 -15.14 7.99
N CYS A 164 -11.29 -13.90 8.39
CA CYS A 164 -11.84 -12.91 7.47
C CYS A 164 -10.80 -12.49 6.44
N GLY A 165 -9.55 -12.25 6.84
CA GLY A 165 -8.52 -11.69 5.94
C GLY A 165 -8.19 -12.63 4.79
N LYS A 166 -8.03 -13.93 5.08
CA LYS A 166 -7.81 -14.94 4.05
C LYS A 166 -8.98 -15.01 3.07
N MET A 167 -10.21 -15.12 3.60
CA MET A 167 -11.42 -15.16 2.80
C MET A 167 -11.56 -13.89 1.92
N ALA A 168 -11.34 -12.70 2.49
CA ALA A 168 -11.40 -11.44 1.76
C ALA A 168 -10.34 -11.36 0.64
N GLY A 169 -9.13 -11.89 0.86
CA GLY A 169 -8.10 -11.99 -0.17
C GLY A 169 -8.50 -12.92 -1.32
N GLU A 170 -9.06 -14.09 -1.01
CA GLU A 170 -9.55 -15.05 -2.01
C GLU A 170 -10.71 -14.48 -2.83
N ILE A 171 -11.65 -13.81 -2.16
CA ILE A 171 -12.78 -13.11 -2.78
C ILE A 171 -12.28 -11.99 -3.70
N ALA A 172 -11.35 -11.15 -3.23
CA ALA A 172 -10.77 -10.07 -4.03
C ALA A 172 -10.07 -10.63 -5.27
N ARG A 173 -9.29 -11.72 -5.13
CA ARG A 173 -8.63 -12.39 -6.26
C ARG A 173 -9.66 -12.92 -7.28
N CYS A 174 -10.73 -13.57 -6.81
CA CYS A 174 -11.82 -14.03 -7.66
C CYS A 174 -12.49 -12.87 -8.41
N ALA A 175 -12.78 -11.77 -7.71
CA ALA A 175 -13.41 -10.58 -8.28
C ALA A 175 -12.54 -9.94 -9.38
N VAL A 176 -11.24 -9.75 -9.12
CA VAL A 176 -10.29 -9.20 -10.11
C VAL A 176 -10.20 -10.12 -11.31
N SER A 177 -10.00 -11.43 -11.09
CA SER A 177 -9.87 -12.39 -12.19
C SER A 177 -11.08 -12.35 -13.13
N ARG A 178 -12.30 -12.27 -12.60
CA ARG A 178 -13.54 -12.17 -13.39
C ARG A 178 -13.72 -10.81 -14.05
N ALA A 179 -13.10 -9.76 -13.51
CA ALA A 179 -13.18 -8.42 -14.06
C ALA A 179 -12.22 -8.25 -15.24
N LEU A 180 -11.06 -8.93 -15.23
CA LEU A 180 -10.07 -8.84 -16.32
C LEU A 180 -10.63 -9.25 -17.70
N ASP A 181 -11.68 -10.08 -17.74
CA ASP A 181 -12.37 -10.47 -18.99
C ASP A 181 -13.44 -9.47 -19.47
N LYS A 182 -13.65 -8.37 -18.74
CA LYS A 182 -14.67 -7.37 -19.04
C LYS A 182 -14.06 -6.10 -19.63
N PRO A 183 -14.77 -5.41 -20.52
CA PRO A 183 -14.31 -4.12 -21.02
C PRO A 183 -14.23 -3.10 -19.86
N MET A 184 -13.15 -2.31 -19.88
CA MET A 184 -13.02 -1.16 -18.99
C MET A 184 -14.00 -0.05 -19.40
N ARG A 185 -14.39 0.78 -18.44
CA ARG A 185 -15.24 1.95 -18.69
C ARG A 185 -14.40 3.21 -18.71
N GLY A 186 -14.50 3.98 -19.79
CA GLY A 186 -13.92 5.31 -19.88
C GLY A 186 -14.79 6.33 -19.13
N HIS A 187 -14.15 7.20 -18.36
CA HIS A 187 -14.77 8.34 -17.71
C HIS A 187 -14.02 9.60 -18.15
N THR A 188 -14.75 10.56 -18.72
CA THR A 188 -14.18 11.87 -19.04
C THR A 188 -14.02 12.68 -17.76
N MET A 189 -12.77 12.97 -17.40
CA MET A 189 -12.42 13.78 -16.25
C MET A 189 -12.68 15.27 -16.53
N PRO A 190 -12.88 16.11 -15.49
CA PRO A 190 -12.79 17.56 -15.63
C PRO A 190 -11.47 17.94 -16.31
N GLY A 191 -11.54 18.58 -17.49
CA GLY A 191 -10.37 18.83 -18.34
C GLY A 191 -10.30 17.97 -19.62
N GLY A 192 -11.28 17.10 -19.86
CA GLY A 192 -11.46 16.39 -21.14
C GLY A 192 -10.59 15.14 -21.31
N GLN A 193 -9.75 14.80 -20.34
CA GLN A 193 -8.93 13.60 -20.37
C GLN A 193 -9.76 12.35 -20.04
N GLU A 194 -9.50 11.25 -20.74
CA GLU A 194 -10.15 9.96 -20.46
C GLU A 194 -9.40 9.20 -19.37
N HIS A 195 -10.14 8.77 -18.35
CA HIS A 195 -9.68 7.90 -17.27
C HIS A 195 -10.37 6.54 -17.38
N TRP A 196 -9.60 5.46 -17.32
CA TRP A 196 -10.12 4.10 -17.47
C TRP A 196 -10.34 3.43 -16.12
N LEU A 197 -11.55 2.91 -15.91
CA LEU A 197 -11.96 2.23 -14.69
C LEU A 197 -12.37 0.78 -14.98
N LEU A 198 -11.76 -0.15 -14.24
CA LEU A 198 -12.19 -1.53 -14.12
C LEU A 198 -12.87 -1.74 -12.77
N THR A 199 -14.15 -2.13 -12.76
CA THR A 199 -14.85 -2.47 -11.52
C THR A 199 -14.83 -3.98 -11.31
N ALA A 200 -14.22 -4.41 -10.20
CA ALA A 200 -14.19 -5.79 -9.73
C ALA A 200 -15.20 -5.97 -8.59
N ASP A 201 -16.40 -6.45 -8.93
CA ASP A 201 -17.46 -6.75 -7.97
C ASP A 201 -17.27 -8.13 -7.34
N ALA A 202 -17.12 -8.17 -6.02
CA ALA A 202 -16.91 -9.38 -5.24
C ALA A 202 -18.20 -10.15 -4.91
N THR A 203 -19.40 -9.58 -5.13
CA THR A 203 -20.67 -10.24 -4.80
C THR A 203 -20.79 -11.67 -5.35
N PRO A 204 -20.36 -11.98 -6.59
CA PRO A 204 -20.42 -13.35 -7.14
C PRO A 204 -19.40 -14.33 -6.55
N CYS A 205 -18.50 -13.86 -5.69
CA CYS A 205 -17.42 -14.63 -5.08
C CYS A 205 -17.65 -14.84 -3.57
N LEU A 206 -18.72 -14.26 -3.01
CA LEU A 206 -19.20 -14.47 -1.63
C LEU A 206 -20.04 -15.76 -1.55
#